data_AF-A0A1F4PGV6-F1
#
_entry.id   AF-A0A1F4PGV6-F1
#
_cell.length_a   1.000
_cell.length_b   1.000
_cell.length_c   1.000
_cell.angle_alpha   90.00
_cell.angle_beta   90.00
_cell.angle_gamma   90.00
#
_symmetry.space_group_name_H-M   'P 1'
#
loop_
_entity.id
_entity.type
_entity.pdbx_description
1 polymer ?
#
loop_
_entity_poly.entity_id
_entity_poly.type
_entity_poly.pdbx_seq_one_letter_code
_entity_poly.pdbx_strand_id
1 'polypeptide(L)'
;MLALEARAARLSALASGQAPKFPQSVTSTAPELVAVETASYLSKKLEQESQVSVLSAQVEQKNRELEESRISLQATQKSLELGREERATVARMVERGLEPRLELVRIDRSFAEQEGRAQAAGVAIERLRSAINEITARKEAVVRQFRSEALNELNRTMADLGPLQQSMPALLDKVARTEIKAPMKGIVNRVFVTTLGGTVRPGDPIVEVVPGDDELVVEALVNPKDIGFVKLGQLARVKITAYDYSIFGSMEGTVQSISADAVPNEKGEAFFQVRITTKTKTIEAIDKKLPIMPGMQAQIDIITGKKTILQFLSKPIVAVKENAFRER
;
A
#
# COMPACT_ATOMS: atom_id res chain seq x y z
N MET A 1 -4.75 0.43 15.22
CA MET A 1 -3.68 0.41 14.19
C MET A 1 -2.43 1.11 14.68
N LEU A 2 -2.45 2.42 14.96
CA LEU A 2 -1.28 3.18 15.44
C LEU A 2 -0.57 2.55 16.66
N ALA A 3 -1.33 2.05 17.64
CA ALA A 3 -0.81 1.29 18.78
C ALA A 3 0.00 0.05 18.39
N LEU A 4 -0.48 -0.71 17.40
CA LEU A 4 0.19 -1.92 16.91
C LEU A 4 1.44 -1.56 16.08
N GLU A 5 1.40 -0.48 15.31
CA GLU A 5 2.57 0.01 14.56
C GLU A 5 3.69 0.48 15.50
N ALA A 6 3.34 1.22 16.55
CA ALA A 6 4.29 1.66 17.57
C ALA A 6 4.92 0.47 18.32
N ARG A 7 4.08 -0.50 18.71
CA ARG A 7 4.53 -1.73 19.35
C ARG A 7 5.44 -2.56 18.44
N ALA A 8 5.09 -2.69 17.16
CA ALA A 8 5.92 -3.41 16.18
C ALA A 8 7.30 -2.74 16.01
N ALA A 9 7.34 -1.39 15.97
CA ALA A 9 8.59 -0.64 15.91
C ALA A 9 9.46 -0.88 17.17
N ARG A 10 8.88 -0.88 18.37
CA ARG A 10 9.57 -1.23 19.62
C ARG A 10 10.14 -2.65 19.57
N LEU A 11 9.32 -3.65 19.21
CA LEU A 11 9.72 -5.05 19.22
C LEU A 11 10.79 -5.36 18.17
N SER A 12 10.71 -4.74 16.99
CA SER A 12 11.76 -4.80 15.97
C SER A 12 13.07 -4.20 16.48
N ALA A 13 13.02 -3.10 17.23
CA ALA A 13 14.19 -2.51 17.87
C ALA A 13 14.80 -3.42 18.93
N LEU A 14 13.98 -4.01 19.81
CA LEU A 14 14.46 -4.98 20.82
C LEU A 14 15.12 -6.21 20.17
N ALA A 15 14.54 -6.72 19.08
CA ALA A 15 15.10 -7.87 18.36
C ALA A 15 16.41 -7.58 17.62
N SER A 16 16.57 -6.35 17.11
CA SER A 16 17.76 -5.92 16.35
C SER A 16 18.85 -5.28 17.21
N GLY A 17 18.52 -4.86 18.44
CA GLY A 17 19.41 -4.10 19.32
C GLY A 17 19.61 -2.64 18.89
N GLN A 18 18.80 -2.13 17.97
CA GLN A 18 18.85 -0.74 17.51
C GLN A 18 17.80 0.13 18.21
N ALA A 19 17.97 1.45 18.14
CA ALA A 19 16.97 2.38 18.65
C ALA A 19 15.64 2.24 17.88
N PRO A 20 14.48 2.36 18.55
CA PRO A 20 13.17 2.29 17.91
C PRO A 20 12.99 3.44 16.91
N LYS A 21 12.63 3.07 15.67
CA LYS A 21 12.28 4.00 14.60
C LYS A 21 10.77 3.95 14.39
N PHE A 22 10.07 4.95 14.90
CA PHE A 22 8.62 5.02 14.79
C PHE A 22 8.18 5.64 13.45
N PRO A 23 7.13 5.11 12.78
CA PRO A 23 6.57 5.72 11.58
C PRO A 23 6.04 7.14 11.84
N GLN A 24 6.12 8.02 10.83
CA GLN A 24 5.63 9.41 10.95
C GLN A 24 4.12 9.47 11.26
N SER A 25 3.32 8.53 10.76
CA SER A 25 1.89 8.40 11.08
C SER A 25 1.64 8.31 12.58
N VAL A 26 2.48 7.57 13.31
CA VAL A 26 2.36 7.40 14.77
C VAL A 26 2.86 8.66 15.48
N THR A 27 4.02 9.18 15.07
CA THR A 27 4.65 10.34 15.72
C THR A 27 3.79 11.60 15.63
N SER A 28 3.13 11.84 14.51
CA SER A 28 2.29 13.02 14.31
C SER A 28 0.90 12.90 14.94
N THR A 29 0.30 11.70 14.95
CA THR A 29 -1.09 11.52 15.41
C THR A 29 -1.18 11.13 16.89
N ALA A 30 -0.18 10.45 17.44
CA ALA A 30 -0.21 9.94 18.82
C ALA A 30 1.18 9.98 19.50
N PRO A 31 1.70 11.19 19.82
CA PRO A 31 3.03 11.33 20.44
C PRO A 31 3.13 10.70 21.84
N GLU A 32 2.03 10.67 22.61
CA GLU A 32 1.99 10.02 23.93
C GLU A 32 2.30 8.52 23.85
N LEU A 33 1.80 7.84 22.82
CA LEU A 33 2.02 6.42 22.59
C LEU A 33 3.50 6.14 22.28
N VAL A 34 4.15 7.02 21.51
CA VAL A 34 5.59 6.92 21.23
C VAL A 34 6.39 7.02 22.53
N ALA A 35 6.03 7.93 23.43
CA ALA A 35 6.70 8.08 24.72
C ALA A 35 6.55 6.81 25.59
N VAL A 36 5.34 6.23 25.67
CA VAL A 36 5.09 5.00 26.42
C VAL A 36 5.89 3.82 25.85
N GLU A 37 5.87 3.61 24.54
CA GLU A 37 6.61 2.51 23.90
C GLU A 37 8.13 2.71 24.01
N THR A 38 8.61 3.95 23.98
CA THR A 38 10.03 4.27 24.21
C THR A 38 10.45 3.99 25.65
N ALA A 39 9.62 4.35 26.64
CA ALA A 39 9.88 4.03 28.04
C ALA A 39 9.89 2.51 28.28
N SER A 40 8.96 1.78 27.65
CA SER A 40 8.90 0.32 27.69
C SER A 40 10.16 -0.32 27.07
N TYR A 41 10.62 0.19 25.92
CA TYR A 41 11.88 -0.23 25.29
C TYR A 41 13.07 -0.09 26.23
N LEU A 42 13.24 1.09 26.83
CA LEU A 42 14.35 1.37 27.74
C LEU A 42 14.31 0.48 28.98
N SER A 43 13.13 0.30 29.58
CA SER A 43 12.95 -0.58 30.73
C SER A 43 13.34 -2.03 30.41
N LYS A 44 12.88 -2.57 29.27
CA LYS A 44 13.22 -3.94 28.84
C LYS A 44 14.70 -4.11 28.50
N LYS A 45 15.32 -3.10 27.89
CA LYS A 45 16.75 -3.09 27.61
C LYS A 45 17.57 -3.09 28.90
N LEU A 46 17.23 -2.24 29.86
CA LEU A 46 17.89 -2.18 31.17
C LEU A 46 17.73 -3.49 31.95
N GLU A 47 16.55 -4.12 31.89
CA GLU A 47 16.29 -5.43 32.49
C GLU A 47 17.26 -6.50 31.93
N GLN A 48 17.38 -6.56 30.60
CA GLN A 48 18.32 -7.47 29.93
C GLN A 48 19.77 -7.18 30.31
N GLU A 49 20.19 -5.92 30.25
CA GLU A 49 21.55 -5.50 30.60
C GLU A 49 21.91 -5.84 32.05
N SER A 50 20.96 -5.68 32.98
CA SER A 50 21.14 -6.05 34.39
C SER A 50 21.37 -7.56 34.56
N GLN A 51 20.55 -8.40 33.91
CA GLN A 51 20.73 -9.86 33.96
C GLN A 51 22.08 -10.30 33.38
N VAL A 52 22.47 -9.71 32.26
CA VAL A 52 23.77 -9.95 31.61
C VAL A 52 24.93 -9.47 32.49
N SER A 53 24.77 -8.36 33.19
CA SER A 53 25.77 -7.80 34.12
C SER A 53 26.02 -8.75 35.30
N VAL A 54 24.95 -9.27 35.93
CA VAL A 54 25.05 -10.25 37.03
C VAL A 54 25.84 -11.49 36.59
N LEU A 55 25.51 -12.06 35.43
CA LEU A 55 26.23 -13.23 34.90
C LEU A 55 27.68 -12.90 34.54
N SER A 56 27.95 -11.69 34.04
CA SER A 56 29.31 -11.24 33.73
C SER A 56 30.16 -11.10 35.00
N ALA A 57 29.60 -10.57 36.09
CA ALA A 57 30.27 -10.49 37.38
C ALA A 57 30.57 -11.90 37.95
N GLN A 58 29.68 -12.87 37.76
CA GLN A 58 29.92 -14.27 38.15
C GLN A 58 31.05 -14.91 37.35
N VAL A 59 31.12 -14.67 36.03
CA VAL A 59 32.25 -15.12 35.19
C VAL A 59 33.56 -14.50 35.68
N GLU A 60 33.57 -13.20 35.96
CA GLU A 60 34.75 -12.50 36.45
C GLU A 60 35.22 -13.05 37.81
N GLN A 61 34.28 -13.31 38.73
CA GLN A 61 34.58 -13.96 40.00
C GLN A 61 35.22 -15.34 39.79
N LYS A 62 34.66 -16.17 38.91
CA LYS A 62 35.22 -17.51 38.63
C LYS A 62 36.57 -17.46 37.93
N ASN A 63 36.81 -16.45 37.09
CA ASN A 63 38.13 -16.23 36.49
C ASN A 63 39.18 -15.87 37.56
N ARG A 64 38.82 -15.08 38.59
CA ARG A 64 39.72 -14.83 39.72
C ARG A 64 40.04 -16.11 40.50
N GLU A 65 39.03 -16.92 40.82
CA GLU A 65 39.23 -18.22 41.48
C GLU A 65 40.11 -19.17 40.63
N LEU A 66 39.93 -19.16 39.31
CA LEU A 66 40.74 -19.94 38.36
C LEU A 66 42.21 -19.50 38.39
N GLU A 67 42.45 -18.20 38.41
CA GLU A 67 43.80 -17.66 38.44
C GLU A 67 44.50 -17.95 39.77
N GLU A 68 43.79 -17.84 40.90
CA GLU A 68 44.29 -18.26 42.21
C GLU A 68 44.70 -19.74 42.21
N SER A 69 43.87 -20.62 41.65
CA SER A 69 44.17 -22.06 41.55
C SER A 69 45.36 -22.35 40.63
N ARG A 70 45.58 -21.53 39.58
CA ARG A 70 46.75 -21.65 38.70
C ARG A 70 48.03 -21.24 39.41
N ILE A 71 48.00 -20.13 40.15
CA ILE A 71 49.14 -19.66 40.94
C ILE A 71 49.50 -20.71 42.00
N SER A 72 48.49 -21.28 42.68
CA SER A 72 48.68 -22.37 43.65
C SER A 72 49.32 -23.60 42.99
N LEU A 73 48.82 -24.03 41.84
CA LEU A 73 49.40 -25.16 41.09
C LEU A 73 50.86 -24.89 40.71
N GLN A 74 51.17 -23.71 40.19
CA GLN A 74 52.53 -23.32 39.80
C GLN A 74 53.48 -23.33 41.01
N ALA A 75 53.03 -22.81 42.15
CA ALA A 75 53.82 -22.81 43.38
C ALA A 75 54.11 -24.25 43.87
N THR A 76 53.08 -25.11 43.89
CA THR A 76 53.25 -26.52 44.28
C THR A 76 54.13 -27.30 43.29
N GLN A 77 54.02 -27.04 42.00
CA GLN A 77 54.89 -27.63 40.98
C GLN A 77 56.36 -27.25 41.19
N LYS A 78 56.63 -25.99 41.53
CA LYS A 78 57.99 -25.55 41.87
C LYS A 78 58.52 -26.21 43.14
N SER A 79 57.67 -26.37 44.16
CA SER A 79 58.03 -27.13 45.38
C SER A 79 58.32 -28.60 45.09
N LEU A 80 57.58 -29.21 44.16
CA LEU A 80 57.81 -30.59 43.71
C LEU A 80 59.14 -30.74 42.97
N GLU A 81 59.51 -29.77 42.13
CA GLU A 81 60.80 -29.78 41.44
C GLU A 81 61.97 -29.77 42.43
N LEU A 82 61.95 -28.83 43.38
CA LEU A 82 62.96 -28.74 44.44
C LEU A 82 62.97 -29.99 45.33
N GLY A 83 61.79 -30.49 45.73
CA GLY A 83 61.67 -31.69 46.54
C GLY A 83 62.16 -32.95 45.81
N ARG A 84 62.07 -33.01 44.48
CA ARG A 84 62.63 -34.11 43.67
C ARG A 84 64.15 -34.10 43.71
N GLU A 85 64.78 -32.92 43.61
CA GLU A 85 66.24 -32.77 43.70
C GLU A 85 66.76 -33.12 45.10
N GLU A 86 66.07 -32.64 46.15
CA GLU A 86 66.37 -32.93 47.54
C GLU A 86 66.30 -34.43 47.81
N ARG A 87 65.18 -35.07 47.42
CA ARG A 87 64.99 -36.52 47.53
C ARG A 87 66.10 -37.29 46.84
N ALA A 88 66.47 -36.93 45.61
CA ALA A 88 67.52 -37.61 44.87
C ALA A 88 68.89 -37.48 45.54
N THR A 89 69.16 -36.34 46.18
CA THR A 89 70.40 -36.10 46.91
C THR A 89 70.47 -36.91 48.20
N VAL A 90 69.42 -36.88 49.01
CA VAL A 90 69.34 -37.65 50.26
C VAL A 90 69.33 -39.15 49.98
N ALA A 91 68.65 -39.63 48.92
CA ALA A 91 68.68 -41.03 48.52
C ALA A 91 70.12 -41.54 48.28
N ARG A 92 70.95 -40.76 47.56
CA ARG A 92 72.37 -41.09 47.35
C ARG A 92 73.19 -41.09 48.65
N MET A 93 72.85 -40.24 49.61
CA MET A 93 73.53 -40.19 50.92
C MET A 93 73.15 -41.40 51.77
N VAL A 94 71.87 -41.80 51.78
CA VAL A 94 71.38 -43.00 52.47
C VAL A 94 72.00 -44.27 51.89
N GLU A 95 72.12 -44.40 50.56
CA GLU A 95 72.79 -45.52 49.90
C GLU A 95 74.26 -45.68 50.32
N ARG A 96 74.93 -44.56 50.62
CA ARG A 96 76.31 -44.51 51.11
C ARG A 96 76.43 -44.63 52.63
N GLY A 97 75.31 -44.76 53.35
CA GLY A 97 75.26 -44.84 54.81
C GLY A 97 75.57 -43.52 55.53
N LEU A 98 75.50 -42.38 54.84
CA LEU A 98 75.80 -41.05 55.38
C LEU A 98 74.59 -40.36 56.03
N GLU A 99 73.38 -40.85 55.78
CA GLU A 99 72.12 -40.32 56.32
C GLU A 99 71.20 -41.47 56.75
N PRO A 100 70.35 -41.31 57.80
CA PRO A 100 69.38 -42.32 58.20
C PRO A 100 68.25 -42.49 57.17
N ARG A 101 67.84 -43.74 56.93
CA ARG A 101 66.71 -44.06 56.02
C ARG A 101 65.40 -43.38 56.41
N LEU A 102 65.20 -43.05 57.69
CA LEU A 102 64.01 -42.34 58.17
C LEU A 102 63.87 -40.96 57.52
N GLU A 103 64.98 -40.26 57.22
CA GLU A 103 64.93 -38.93 56.61
C GLU A 103 64.43 -39.01 55.17
N LEU A 104 64.88 -40.00 54.39
CA LEU A 104 64.34 -40.27 53.06
C LEU A 104 62.84 -40.55 53.08
N VAL A 105 62.35 -41.31 54.07
CA VAL A 105 60.90 -41.58 54.21
C VAL A 105 60.10 -40.30 54.52
N ARG A 106 60.66 -39.37 55.32
CA ARG A 106 60.02 -38.09 55.61
C ARG A 106 59.93 -37.21 54.36
N ILE A 107 60.99 -37.17 53.56
CA ILE A 107 61.01 -36.44 52.28
C ILE A 107 60.02 -37.06 51.29
N ASP A 108 59.99 -38.39 51.17
CA ASP A 108 59.05 -39.11 50.29
C ASP A 108 57.60 -38.81 50.65
N ARG A 109 57.28 -38.77 51.95
CA ARG A 109 55.93 -38.39 52.42
C ARG A 109 55.60 -36.94 52.06
N SER A 110 56.50 -36.00 52.33
CA SER A 110 56.30 -34.58 51.97
C SER A 110 56.12 -34.40 50.45
N PHE A 111 56.92 -35.10 49.65
CA PHE A 111 56.82 -35.10 48.19
C PHE A 111 55.46 -35.61 47.71
N ALA A 112 55.01 -36.76 48.24
CA ALA A 112 53.70 -37.32 47.90
C ALA A 112 52.54 -36.40 48.33
N GLU A 113 52.65 -35.72 49.49
CA GLU A 113 51.65 -34.73 49.93
C GLU A 113 51.58 -33.53 48.97
N GLN A 114 52.72 -33.02 48.49
CA GLN A 114 52.75 -31.94 47.50
C GLN A 114 52.24 -32.40 46.12
N GLU A 115 52.52 -33.64 45.73
CA GLU A 115 52.04 -34.21 44.47
C GLU A 115 50.51 -34.31 44.47
N GLY A 116 49.93 -34.80 45.58
CA GLY A 116 48.48 -34.82 45.78
C GLY A 116 47.87 -33.41 45.73
N ARG A 117 48.53 -32.40 46.31
CA ARG A 117 48.07 -31.00 46.23
C ARG A 117 48.09 -30.46 44.79
N ALA A 118 49.15 -30.73 44.03
CA ALA A 118 49.23 -30.33 42.62
C ALA A 118 48.13 -30.98 41.78
N GLN A 119 47.87 -32.29 41.98
CA GLN A 119 46.78 -32.98 41.31
C GLN A 119 45.41 -32.40 41.67
N ALA A 120 45.16 -32.11 42.95
CA ALA A 120 43.92 -31.50 43.41
C ALA A 120 43.71 -30.10 42.80
N ALA A 121 44.76 -29.28 42.73
CA ALA A 121 44.71 -27.97 42.07
C ALA A 121 44.44 -28.09 40.56
N GLY A 122 45.03 -29.09 39.89
CA GLY A 122 44.74 -29.40 38.49
C GLY A 122 43.28 -29.76 38.24
N VAL A 123 42.69 -30.61 39.07
CA VAL A 123 41.26 -30.95 39.00
C VAL A 123 40.37 -29.74 39.28
N ALA A 124 40.76 -28.88 40.23
CA ALA A 124 40.03 -27.66 40.55
C ALA A 124 40.01 -26.68 39.37
N ILE A 125 41.13 -26.53 38.64
CA ILE A 125 41.22 -25.72 37.41
C ILE A 125 40.22 -26.20 36.35
N GLU A 126 40.15 -27.50 36.08
CA GLU A 126 39.23 -28.04 35.08
C GLU A 126 37.76 -27.89 35.48
N ARG A 127 37.46 -28.05 36.77
CA ARG A 127 36.11 -27.78 37.32
C ARG A 127 35.73 -26.29 37.17
N LEU A 128 36.65 -25.37 37.47
CA LEU A 128 36.42 -23.93 37.33
C LEU A 128 36.23 -23.50 35.88
N ARG A 129 37.03 -24.06 34.95
CA ARG A 129 36.84 -23.85 33.50
C ARG A 129 35.45 -24.29 33.03
N SER A 130 35.01 -25.45 33.48
CA SER A 130 33.67 -25.97 33.16
C SER A 130 32.57 -25.05 33.69
N ALA A 131 32.70 -24.56 34.93
CA ALA A 131 31.77 -23.60 35.51
C ALA A 131 31.73 -22.26 34.76
N ILE A 132 32.90 -21.73 34.34
CA ILE A 132 33.00 -20.52 33.51
C ILE A 132 32.25 -20.71 32.19
N ASN A 133 32.45 -21.86 31.52
CA ASN A 133 31.78 -22.18 30.28
C ASN A 133 30.26 -22.28 30.46
N GLU A 134 29.79 -22.91 31.54
CA GLU A 134 28.36 -23.00 31.86
C GLU A 134 27.73 -21.61 32.06
N ILE A 135 28.36 -20.75 32.86
CA ILE A 135 27.85 -19.39 33.13
C ILE A 135 27.87 -18.55 31.84
N THR A 136 28.92 -18.69 31.03
CA THR A 136 29.02 -18.01 29.73
C THR A 136 27.91 -18.47 28.78
N ALA A 137 27.64 -19.77 28.70
CA ALA A 137 26.54 -20.31 27.91
C ALA A 137 25.17 -19.81 28.42
N ARG A 138 24.97 -19.71 29.74
CA ARG A 138 23.77 -19.09 30.33
C ARG A 138 23.64 -17.61 29.95
N LYS A 139 24.72 -16.84 29.98
CA LYS A 139 24.73 -15.42 29.57
C LYS A 139 24.25 -15.27 28.12
N GLU A 140 24.77 -16.09 27.21
CA GLU A 140 24.29 -16.06 25.83
C GLU A 140 22.85 -16.54 25.67
N ALA A 141 22.43 -17.54 26.45
CA ALA A 141 21.06 -18.04 26.44
C ALA A 141 20.06 -16.96 26.83
N VAL A 142 20.37 -16.12 27.83
CA VAL A 142 19.54 -14.96 28.21
C VAL A 142 19.38 -13.99 27.03
N VAL A 143 20.46 -13.67 26.33
CA VAL A 143 20.41 -12.78 25.15
C VAL A 143 19.58 -13.39 24.02
N ARG A 144 19.77 -14.68 23.74
CA ARG A 144 18.99 -15.40 22.70
C ARG A 144 17.52 -15.49 23.06
N GLN A 145 17.19 -15.79 24.31
CA GLN A 145 15.83 -15.90 24.80
C GLN A 145 15.09 -14.57 24.67
N PHE A 146 15.72 -13.47 25.11
CA PHE A 146 15.17 -12.12 24.99
C PHE A 146 14.85 -11.77 23.52
N ARG A 147 15.79 -12.06 22.61
CA ARG A 147 15.58 -11.83 21.17
C ARG A 147 14.46 -12.69 20.60
N SER A 148 14.38 -13.96 21.00
CA SER A 148 13.34 -14.89 20.58
C SER A 148 11.96 -14.42 21.03
N GLU A 149 11.82 -14.00 22.28
CA GLU A 149 10.57 -13.46 22.83
C GLU A 149 10.13 -12.19 22.08
N ALA A 150 11.05 -11.25 21.85
CA ALA A 150 10.77 -10.04 21.08
C ALA A 150 10.30 -10.35 19.65
N LEU A 151 10.93 -11.32 18.97
CA LEU A 151 10.51 -11.75 17.62
C LEU A 151 9.16 -12.45 17.61
N ASN A 152 8.87 -13.29 18.61
CA ASN A 152 7.59 -13.97 18.73
C ASN A 152 6.44 -12.98 18.96
N GLU A 153 6.66 -12.00 19.83
CA GLU A 153 5.68 -10.92 20.07
C GLU A 153 5.52 -10.01 18.84
N LEU A 154 6.62 -9.75 18.11
CA LEU A 154 6.58 -9.00 16.86
C LEU A 154 5.73 -9.71 15.81
N ASN A 155 5.95 -11.01 15.62
CA ASN A 155 5.18 -11.81 14.67
C ASN A 155 3.68 -11.82 15.01
N ARG A 156 3.32 -11.92 16.28
CA ARG A 156 1.92 -11.79 16.73
C ARG A 156 1.35 -10.40 16.42
N THR A 157 2.10 -9.36 16.75
CA THR A 157 1.70 -7.97 16.48
C THR A 157 1.53 -7.71 14.98
N MET A 158 2.39 -8.27 14.13
CA MET A 158 2.28 -8.18 12.67
C MET A 158 1.10 -8.98 12.13
N ALA A 159 0.82 -10.16 12.71
CA ALA A 159 -0.36 -10.96 12.36
C ALA A 159 -1.66 -10.22 12.70
N ASP A 160 -1.69 -9.46 13.79
CA ASP A 160 -2.84 -8.60 14.12
C ASP A 160 -2.91 -7.37 13.21
N LEU A 161 -1.76 -6.78 12.86
CA LEU A 161 -1.68 -5.57 12.02
C LEU A 161 -2.14 -5.82 10.58
N GLY A 162 -1.78 -6.98 10.00
CA GLY A 162 -2.03 -7.32 8.59
C GLY A 162 -3.51 -7.20 8.18
N PRO A 163 -4.44 -7.89 8.87
CA PRO A 163 -5.88 -7.78 8.59
C PRO A 163 -6.41 -6.35 8.72
N LEU A 164 -5.96 -5.59 9.73
CA LEU A 164 -6.37 -4.20 9.91
C LEU A 164 -5.92 -3.34 8.73
N GLN A 165 -4.67 -3.49 8.28
CA GLN A 165 -4.14 -2.76 7.13
C GLN A 165 -4.87 -3.14 5.83
N GLN A 166 -5.17 -4.42 5.64
CA GLN A 166 -5.90 -4.88 4.45
C GLN A 166 -7.38 -4.44 4.45
N SER A 167 -8.02 -4.29 5.62
CA SER A 167 -9.40 -3.82 5.73
C SER A 167 -9.55 -2.30 5.53
N MET A 168 -8.46 -1.54 5.68
CA MET A 168 -8.49 -0.08 5.66
C MET A 168 -8.99 0.52 4.33
N PRO A 169 -8.54 0.07 3.14
CA PRO A 169 -9.05 0.59 1.87
C PRO A 169 -10.57 0.39 1.71
N ALA A 170 -11.10 -0.75 2.14
CA ALA A 170 -12.54 -1.03 2.07
C ALA A 170 -13.36 -0.13 3.02
N LEU A 171 -12.82 0.18 4.21
CA LEU A 171 -13.46 1.14 5.12
C LEU A 171 -13.39 2.57 4.59
N LEU A 172 -12.25 2.96 4.01
CA LEU A 172 -12.08 4.27 3.36
C LEU A 172 -13.03 4.41 2.16
N ASP A 173 -13.22 3.37 1.35
CA ASP A 173 -14.20 3.37 0.26
C ASP A 173 -15.64 3.53 0.77
N LYS A 174 -16.00 2.85 1.87
CA LYS A 174 -17.31 3.06 2.52
C LYS A 174 -17.51 4.50 3.00
N VAL A 175 -16.48 5.11 3.58
CA VAL A 175 -16.52 6.53 3.99
C VAL A 175 -16.61 7.45 2.78
N ALA A 176 -15.85 7.19 1.71
CA ALA A 176 -15.90 7.98 0.48
C ALA A 176 -17.29 7.94 -0.17
N ARG A 177 -17.99 6.79 -0.09
CA ARG A 177 -19.36 6.61 -0.60
C ARG A 177 -20.45 7.32 0.21
N THR A 178 -20.14 7.89 1.39
CA THR A 178 -21.12 8.74 2.10
C THR A 178 -21.26 10.11 1.45
N GLU A 179 -20.24 10.55 0.71
CA GLU A 179 -20.28 11.77 -0.09
C GLU A 179 -20.63 11.43 -1.54
N ILE A 180 -21.86 11.75 -1.94
CA ILE A 180 -22.35 11.45 -3.30
C ILE A 180 -22.00 12.64 -4.21
N LYS A 181 -21.11 12.39 -5.18
CA LYS A 181 -20.71 13.37 -6.20
C LYS A 181 -21.39 13.07 -7.53
N ALA A 182 -21.67 14.12 -8.30
CA ALA A 182 -22.21 13.95 -9.64
C ALA A 182 -21.19 13.22 -10.54
N PRO A 183 -21.59 12.13 -11.24
CA PRO A 183 -20.67 11.36 -12.08
C PRO A 183 -20.22 12.14 -13.32
N MET A 184 -20.99 13.14 -13.74
CA MET A 184 -20.70 13.99 -14.88
C MET A 184 -21.26 15.40 -14.68
N LYS A 185 -20.78 16.34 -15.48
CA LYS A 185 -21.33 17.70 -15.54
C LYS A 185 -22.74 17.64 -16.12
N GLY A 186 -23.68 18.26 -15.45
CA GLY A 186 -25.09 18.22 -15.84
C GLY A 186 -25.94 19.09 -14.95
N ILE A 187 -27.24 19.09 -15.22
CA ILE A 187 -28.23 19.83 -14.46
C ILE A 187 -29.02 18.81 -13.63
N VAL A 188 -29.26 19.13 -12.36
CA VAL A 188 -30.14 18.33 -11.50
C VAL A 188 -31.57 18.50 -11.97
N ASN A 189 -32.18 17.42 -12.47
CA ASN A 189 -33.56 17.41 -12.93
C ASN A 189 -34.53 17.17 -11.77
N ARG A 190 -34.26 16.13 -10.96
CA ARG A 190 -35.13 15.71 -9.85
C ARG A 190 -34.30 15.26 -8.64
N VAL A 191 -34.78 15.60 -7.45
CA VAL A 191 -34.22 15.15 -6.16
C VAL A 191 -35.27 14.26 -5.50
N PHE A 192 -34.94 12.99 -5.29
CA PHE A 192 -35.85 11.99 -4.71
C PHE A 192 -35.80 11.98 -3.18
N VAL A 193 -34.65 12.36 -2.59
CA VAL A 193 -34.45 12.37 -1.14
C VAL A 193 -34.17 13.80 -0.67
N THR A 194 -35.06 14.36 0.13
CA THR A 194 -34.98 15.75 0.64
C THR A 194 -34.92 15.84 2.16
N THR A 195 -35.15 14.74 2.87
CA THR A 195 -35.24 14.70 4.33
C THR A 195 -33.89 14.55 5.00
N LEU A 196 -33.50 15.54 5.81
CA LEU A 196 -32.33 15.47 6.69
C LEU A 196 -32.52 14.38 7.76
N GLY A 197 -31.55 13.46 7.86
CA GLY A 197 -31.62 12.31 8.79
C GLY A 197 -32.45 11.12 8.31
N GLY A 198 -32.98 11.16 7.08
CA GLY A 198 -33.62 10.01 6.45
C GLY A 198 -32.61 8.89 6.13
N THR A 199 -33.10 7.66 6.05
CA THR A 199 -32.29 6.49 5.66
C THR A 199 -32.55 6.14 4.19
N VAL A 200 -31.50 5.73 3.47
CA VAL A 200 -31.56 5.38 2.04
C VAL A 200 -30.92 4.01 1.85
N ARG A 201 -31.53 3.13 1.05
CA ARG A 201 -31.00 1.77 0.82
C ARG A 201 -30.07 1.74 -0.41
N PRO A 202 -29.15 0.77 -0.47
CA PRO A 202 -28.35 0.56 -1.68
C PRO A 202 -29.24 0.34 -2.91
N GLY A 203 -29.06 1.16 -3.94
CA GLY A 203 -29.82 1.09 -5.19
C GLY A 203 -31.00 2.06 -5.28
N ASP A 204 -31.40 2.71 -4.18
CA ASP A 204 -32.43 3.73 -4.24
C ASP A 204 -31.94 4.96 -5.02
N PRO A 205 -32.73 5.52 -5.95
CA PRO A 205 -32.38 6.74 -6.66
C PRO A 205 -32.42 7.94 -5.70
N ILE A 206 -31.38 8.77 -5.71
CA ILE A 206 -31.23 9.92 -4.79
C ILE A 206 -31.41 11.23 -5.56
N VAL A 207 -30.68 11.40 -6.66
CA VAL A 207 -30.76 12.56 -7.55
C VAL A 207 -30.67 12.09 -8.99
N GLU A 208 -31.50 12.68 -9.85
CA GLU A 208 -31.44 12.53 -11.30
C GLU A 208 -30.65 13.71 -11.90
N VAL A 209 -29.54 13.41 -12.56
CA VAL A 209 -28.69 14.40 -13.24
C VAL A 209 -28.76 14.17 -14.74
N VAL A 210 -29.14 15.20 -15.48
CA VAL A 210 -29.19 15.17 -16.94
C VAL A 210 -27.89 15.74 -17.49
N PRO A 211 -27.17 15.01 -18.37
CA PRO A 211 -25.96 15.51 -19.02
C PRO A 211 -26.20 16.86 -19.68
N GLY A 212 -25.27 17.78 -19.49
CA GLY A 212 -25.25 19.02 -20.27
C GLY A 212 -24.55 18.83 -21.61
N ASP A 213 -24.84 17.78 -22.39
CA ASP A 213 -24.09 17.47 -23.63
C ASP A 213 -24.04 18.67 -24.57
N ASP A 214 -22.84 19.08 -24.98
CA ASP A 214 -22.53 20.33 -25.70
C ASP A 214 -23.04 20.40 -27.14
N GLU A 215 -23.64 19.33 -27.65
CA GLU A 215 -24.15 19.25 -29.01
C GLU A 215 -25.68 19.20 -29.00
N LEU A 216 -26.32 20.18 -29.67
CA LEU A 216 -27.76 20.14 -29.88
C LEU A 216 -28.05 19.17 -31.03
N VAL A 217 -28.80 18.12 -30.70
CA VAL A 217 -29.26 17.13 -31.66
C VAL A 217 -30.71 17.43 -32.01
N VAL A 218 -30.98 17.64 -33.29
CA VAL A 218 -32.31 17.93 -33.81
C VAL A 218 -32.78 16.75 -34.67
N GLU A 219 -33.97 16.26 -34.37
CA GLU A 219 -34.59 15.16 -35.11
C GLU A 219 -35.59 15.71 -36.13
N ALA A 220 -35.38 15.37 -37.40
CA ALA A 220 -36.20 15.80 -38.53
C ALA A 220 -37.01 14.62 -39.07
N LEU A 221 -38.25 14.87 -39.48
CA LEU A 221 -39.05 13.92 -40.25
C LEU A 221 -38.99 14.30 -41.74
N VAL A 222 -38.48 13.41 -42.58
CA VAL A 222 -38.32 13.61 -44.02
C VAL A 222 -39.33 12.75 -44.77
N ASN A 223 -39.97 13.32 -45.79
CA ASN A 223 -40.93 12.61 -46.62
C ASN A 223 -40.23 11.49 -47.42
N PRO A 224 -40.81 10.28 -47.54
CA PRO A 224 -40.25 9.20 -48.35
C PRO A 224 -39.91 9.57 -49.79
N LYS A 225 -40.58 10.57 -50.37
CA LYS A 225 -40.28 11.06 -51.73
C LYS A 225 -38.93 11.79 -51.82
N ASP A 226 -38.47 12.38 -50.72
CA ASP A 226 -37.29 13.25 -50.68
C ASP A 226 -36.06 12.55 -50.07
N ILE A 227 -36.25 11.41 -49.40
CA ILE A 227 -35.17 10.68 -48.71
C ILE A 227 -34.03 10.25 -49.65
N GLY A 228 -34.33 9.98 -50.92
CA GLY A 228 -33.34 9.58 -51.92
C GLY A 228 -32.24 10.62 -52.18
N PHE A 229 -32.45 11.87 -51.77
CA PHE A 229 -31.47 12.95 -51.92
C PHE A 229 -30.68 13.27 -50.65
N VAL A 230 -31.08 12.70 -49.51
CA VAL A 230 -30.46 12.92 -48.21
C VAL A 230 -29.34 11.90 -47.99
N LYS A 231 -28.15 12.37 -47.59
CA LYS A 231 -26.98 11.52 -47.33
C LYS A 231 -26.31 11.91 -46.01
N LEU A 232 -25.66 10.94 -45.36
CA LEU A 232 -24.83 11.19 -44.20
C LEU A 232 -23.75 12.24 -44.52
N GLY A 233 -23.51 13.15 -43.59
CA GLY A 233 -22.50 14.21 -43.72
C GLY A 233 -22.95 15.44 -44.51
N GLN A 234 -24.18 15.50 -45.01
CA GLN A 234 -24.69 16.71 -45.68
C GLN A 234 -24.88 17.86 -44.68
N LEU A 235 -24.57 19.08 -45.15
CA LEU A 235 -24.86 20.30 -44.43
C LEU A 235 -26.37 20.57 -44.44
N ALA A 236 -26.92 20.87 -43.27
CA ALA A 236 -28.31 21.25 -43.07
C ALA A 236 -28.37 22.61 -42.35
N ARG A 237 -29.37 23.42 -42.68
CA ARG A 237 -29.67 24.66 -41.94
C ARG A 237 -30.85 24.40 -41.02
N VAL A 238 -30.62 24.53 -39.72
CA VAL A 238 -31.64 24.37 -38.69
C VAL A 238 -32.19 25.73 -38.31
N LYS A 239 -33.48 25.94 -38.53
CA LYS A 239 -34.24 27.14 -38.14
C LYS A 239 -35.17 26.78 -37.00
N ILE A 240 -35.08 27.47 -35.87
CA ILE A 240 -35.93 27.18 -34.71
C ILE A 240 -37.18 28.03 -34.82
N THR A 241 -38.34 27.39 -34.88
CA THR A 241 -39.63 28.07 -35.11
C THR A 241 -40.03 28.99 -33.96
N ALA A 242 -39.50 28.74 -32.75
CA ALA A 242 -39.72 29.58 -31.57
C ALA A 242 -39.07 30.97 -31.67
N TYR A 243 -38.16 31.19 -32.63
CA TYR A 243 -37.48 32.46 -32.87
C TYR A 243 -37.70 32.91 -34.32
N ASP A 244 -37.82 34.21 -34.57
CA ASP A 244 -37.94 34.73 -35.93
C ASP A 244 -36.63 34.53 -36.70
N TYR A 245 -36.60 33.52 -37.56
CA TYR A 245 -35.42 33.15 -38.36
C TYR A 245 -34.98 34.25 -39.34
N SER A 246 -35.82 35.25 -39.61
CA SER A 246 -35.45 36.41 -40.45
C SER A 246 -34.51 37.35 -39.70
N ILE A 247 -34.63 37.40 -38.37
CA ILE A 247 -33.84 38.25 -37.49
C ILE A 247 -32.65 37.46 -36.92
N PHE A 248 -32.89 36.21 -36.51
CA PHE A 248 -31.90 35.41 -35.79
C PHE A 248 -31.11 34.43 -36.69
N GLY A 249 -31.50 34.28 -37.95
CA GLY A 249 -30.81 33.42 -38.91
C GLY A 249 -31.04 31.92 -38.68
N SER A 250 -30.16 31.09 -39.25
CA SER A 250 -30.21 29.62 -39.16
C SER A 250 -28.91 29.06 -38.62
N MET A 251 -28.99 27.98 -37.83
CA MET A 251 -27.81 27.27 -37.36
C MET A 251 -27.32 26.28 -38.41
N GLU A 252 -26.00 26.15 -38.53
CA GLU A 252 -25.39 25.10 -39.34
C GLU A 252 -25.39 23.77 -38.57
N GLY A 253 -25.99 22.76 -39.18
CA GLY A 253 -25.99 21.38 -38.71
C GLY A 253 -25.45 20.43 -39.76
N THR A 254 -25.07 19.23 -39.33
CA THR A 254 -24.64 18.14 -40.21
C THR A 254 -25.50 16.90 -39.97
N VAL A 255 -25.93 16.25 -41.05
CA VAL A 255 -26.68 14.99 -40.97
C VAL A 255 -25.77 13.89 -40.41
N GLN A 256 -26.07 13.44 -39.19
CA GLN A 256 -25.28 12.44 -38.47
C GLN A 256 -25.82 11.02 -38.71
N SER A 257 -27.14 10.85 -38.71
CA SER A 257 -27.77 9.55 -38.96
C SER A 257 -29.11 9.68 -39.70
N ILE A 258 -29.46 8.62 -40.42
CA ILE A 258 -30.71 8.47 -41.17
C ILE A 258 -31.29 7.12 -40.77
N SER A 259 -32.56 7.08 -40.37
CA SER A 259 -33.24 5.82 -40.04
C SER A 259 -33.32 4.91 -41.26
N ALA A 260 -33.13 3.61 -41.04
CA ALA A 260 -33.13 2.61 -42.12
C ALA A 260 -34.53 2.39 -42.72
N ASP A 261 -35.58 2.54 -41.90
CA ASP A 261 -36.97 2.35 -42.30
C ASP A 261 -37.83 3.58 -42.00
N ALA A 262 -38.96 3.70 -42.69
CA ALA A 262 -39.94 4.75 -42.46
C ALA A 262 -40.77 4.44 -41.21
N VAL A 263 -40.88 5.43 -40.32
CA VAL A 263 -41.66 5.36 -39.08
C VAL A 263 -43.00 6.07 -39.30
N PRO A 264 -44.13 5.42 -39.00
CA PRO A 264 -45.44 6.07 -39.08
C PRO A 264 -45.57 7.13 -37.97
N ASN A 265 -46.03 8.33 -38.34
CA ASN A 265 -46.39 9.37 -37.39
C ASN A 265 -47.77 9.06 -36.75
N GLU A 266 -48.18 9.81 -35.73
CA GLU A 266 -49.46 9.66 -35.01
C GLU A 266 -50.70 9.73 -35.92
N LYS A 267 -50.55 10.25 -37.15
CA LYS A 267 -51.59 10.33 -38.19
C LYS A 267 -51.54 9.20 -39.24
N GLY A 268 -50.65 8.23 -39.09
CA GLY A 268 -50.49 7.07 -40.00
C GLY A 268 -49.65 7.32 -41.25
N GLU A 269 -49.07 8.51 -41.41
CA GLU A 269 -48.18 8.87 -42.52
C GLU A 269 -46.74 8.40 -42.22
N ALA A 270 -46.09 7.72 -43.16
CA ALA A 270 -44.74 7.20 -43.00
C ALA A 270 -43.68 8.27 -43.30
N PHE A 271 -42.74 8.49 -42.38
CA PHE A 271 -41.61 9.43 -42.52
C PHE A 271 -40.28 8.77 -42.19
N PHE A 272 -39.20 9.21 -42.82
CA PHE A 272 -37.85 8.83 -42.41
C PHE A 272 -37.32 9.82 -41.38
N GLN A 273 -36.86 9.32 -40.25
CA GLN A 273 -36.26 10.15 -39.22
C GLN A 273 -34.78 10.40 -39.54
N VAL A 274 -34.36 11.66 -39.51
CA VAL A 274 -32.99 12.10 -39.79
C VAL A 274 -32.49 12.90 -38.59
N ARG A 275 -31.32 12.52 -38.08
CA ARG A 275 -30.68 13.21 -36.95
C ARG A 275 -29.64 14.19 -37.46
N ILE A 276 -29.77 15.44 -37.06
CA ILE A 276 -28.84 16.52 -37.40
C ILE A 276 -28.22 17.07 -36.13
N THR A 277 -26.89 17.10 -36.10
CA THR A 277 -26.13 17.66 -34.99
C THR A 277 -25.65 19.07 -35.36
N THR A 278 -25.88 20.05 -34.49
CA THR A 278 -25.36 21.42 -34.68
C THR A 278 -24.07 21.62 -33.88
N LYS A 279 -23.18 22.49 -34.39
CA LYS A 279 -21.91 22.80 -33.73
C LYS A 279 -22.06 23.75 -32.54
N THR A 280 -23.21 24.43 -32.41
CA THR A 280 -23.49 25.39 -31.34
C THR A 280 -24.92 25.21 -30.81
N LYS A 281 -25.11 25.44 -29.51
CA LYS A 281 -26.40 25.40 -28.78
C LYS A 281 -27.17 26.72 -28.74
N THR A 282 -26.56 27.79 -29.25
CA THR A 282 -27.12 29.14 -29.19
C THR A 282 -27.16 29.72 -30.57
N ILE A 283 -28.31 30.28 -30.93
CA ILE A 283 -28.39 31.17 -32.08
C ILE A 283 -27.76 32.49 -31.65
N GLU A 284 -26.61 32.82 -32.22
CA GLU A 284 -25.91 34.08 -32.00
C GLU A 284 -26.33 35.05 -33.12
N ALA A 285 -27.23 35.98 -32.80
CA ALA A 285 -27.55 37.11 -33.67
C ALA A 285 -27.88 38.33 -32.81
N ILE A 286 -27.20 39.44 -33.09
CA ILE A 286 -27.42 40.77 -32.46
C ILE A 286 -27.26 40.74 -30.93
N ASP A 287 -26.03 40.54 -30.43
CA ASP A 287 -25.62 40.71 -29.03
C ASP A 287 -26.43 39.96 -27.94
N LYS A 288 -27.25 38.97 -28.30
CA LYS A 288 -28.00 38.13 -27.35
C LYS A 288 -27.84 36.66 -27.66
N LYS A 289 -27.47 35.86 -26.64
CA LYS A 289 -27.45 34.39 -26.68
C LYS A 289 -28.79 33.86 -26.20
N LEU A 290 -29.57 33.27 -27.10
CA LEU A 290 -30.86 32.66 -26.75
C LEU A 290 -30.66 31.15 -26.52
N PRO A 291 -31.00 30.61 -25.33
CA PRO A 291 -30.86 29.19 -25.04
C PRO A 291 -31.97 28.37 -25.70
N ILE A 292 -31.60 27.26 -26.31
CA ILE A 292 -32.54 26.31 -26.93
C ILE A 292 -32.85 25.21 -25.91
N MET A 293 -34.13 24.95 -25.66
CA MET A 293 -34.58 23.92 -24.72
C MET A 293 -35.12 22.69 -25.47
N PRO A 294 -34.99 21.48 -24.89
CA PRO A 294 -35.65 20.29 -25.42
C PRO A 294 -37.16 20.51 -25.57
N GLY A 295 -37.73 20.07 -26.69
CA GLY A 295 -39.16 20.20 -27.01
C GLY A 295 -39.54 21.35 -27.95
N MET A 296 -38.60 22.22 -28.33
CA MET A 296 -38.83 23.25 -29.35
C MET A 296 -38.94 22.65 -30.77
N GLN A 297 -39.86 23.17 -31.59
CA GLN A 297 -40.00 22.76 -32.99
C GLN A 297 -38.98 23.48 -33.88
N ALA A 298 -38.36 22.74 -34.80
CA ALA A 298 -37.41 23.27 -35.77
C ALA A 298 -37.78 22.88 -37.20
N GLN A 299 -37.54 23.80 -38.13
CA GLN A 299 -37.58 23.57 -39.57
C GLN A 299 -36.17 23.40 -40.10
N ILE A 300 -35.95 22.39 -40.93
CA ILE A 300 -34.61 21.97 -41.34
C ILE A 300 -34.54 21.95 -42.87
N ASP A 301 -33.59 22.70 -43.42
CA ASP A 301 -33.31 22.72 -44.84
C ASP A 301 -32.01 21.93 -45.12
N ILE A 302 -32.13 20.73 -45.69
CA ILE A 302 -30.98 19.87 -46.03
C ILE A 302 -30.45 20.27 -47.42
N ILE A 303 -29.14 20.54 -47.52
CA ILE A 303 -28.51 20.97 -48.77
C ILE A 303 -28.18 19.74 -49.62
N THR A 304 -29.07 19.40 -50.56
CA THR A 304 -28.98 18.19 -51.41
C THR A 304 -28.15 18.38 -52.69
N GLY A 305 -27.63 19.58 -52.97
CA GLY A 305 -26.71 19.85 -54.08
C GLY A 305 -26.65 21.32 -54.50
N LYS A 306 -25.62 21.70 -55.27
CA LYS A 306 -25.50 23.04 -55.89
C LYS A 306 -25.89 22.91 -57.37
N LYS A 307 -26.90 23.65 -57.82
CA LYS A 307 -27.25 23.74 -59.25
C LYS A 307 -26.68 25.03 -59.82
N THR A 308 -26.00 24.94 -60.95
CA THR A 308 -25.62 26.13 -61.73
C THR A 308 -26.81 26.61 -62.56
N ILE A 309 -26.90 27.92 -62.80
CA ILE A 309 -28.01 28.55 -63.55
C ILE A 309 -28.16 27.92 -64.94
N LEU A 310 -27.03 27.57 -65.58
CA LEU A 310 -26.98 26.88 -66.87
C LEU A 310 -27.69 25.51 -66.84
N GLN A 311 -27.62 24.80 -65.71
CA GLN A 311 -28.22 23.48 -65.51
C GLN A 311 -29.73 23.57 -65.18
N PHE A 312 -30.20 24.71 -64.68
CA PHE A 312 -31.62 24.98 -64.46
C PHE A 312 -32.33 25.28 -65.79
N LEU A 313 -31.68 26.03 -66.68
CA LEU A 313 -32.22 26.41 -67.99
C LEU A 313 -32.20 25.27 -69.03
N SER A 314 -31.29 24.29 -68.93
CA SER A 314 -31.21 23.14 -69.85
C SER A 314 -32.13 21.97 -69.48
N LYS A 315 -32.70 21.97 -68.28
CA LYS A 315 -33.59 20.92 -67.77
C LYS A 315 -34.80 20.60 -68.68
N PRO A 316 -35.51 21.57 -69.28
CA PRO A 316 -36.64 21.26 -70.16
C PRO A 316 -36.21 20.62 -71.50
N ILE A 317 -34.98 20.87 -71.98
CA ILE A 317 -34.50 20.33 -73.26
C ILE A 317 -34.09 18.85 -73.13
N VAL A 318 -33.61 18.44 -71.95
CA VAL A 318 -33.25 17.04 -71.67
C VAL A 318 -34.46 16.19 -71.30
N ALA A 319 -35.44 16.74 -70.56
CA ALA A 319 -36.66 16.01 -70.18
C ALA A 319 -37.54 15.62 -71.38
N VAL A 320 -37.51 16.39 -72.47
CA VAL A 320 -38.24 16.07 -73.71
C VAL A 320 -37.59 14.90 -74.47
N LYS A 321 -36.26 14.72 -74.38
CA LYS A 321 -35.56 13.66 -75.10
C LYS A 321 -35.70 12.27 -74.42
N GLU A 322 -35.87 12.22 -73.10
CA GLU A 322 -36.09 10.95 -72.38
C GLU A 322 -37.56 10.49 -72.33
N ASN A 323 -38.53 11.40 -72.47
CA ASN A 323 -39.97 11.03 -72.52
C ASN A 323 -40.52 10.82 -73.94
N ALA A 324 -39.77 11.18 -75.00
CA ALA A 324 -40.22 11.04 -76.40
C ALA A 324 -39.98 9.65 -77.02
N PHE A 325 -39.32 8.72 -76.31
CA PHE A 325 -39.08 7.35 -76.79
C PHE A 325 -39.60 6.27 -75.84
N ARG A 326 -40.75 6.49 -75.19
CA ARG A 326 -41.54 5.42 -74.56
C ARG A 326 -43.04 5.69 -74.73
N GLU A 327 -43.66 4.98 -75.66
CA GLU A 327 -45.10 4.77 -75.71
C GLU A 327 -45.39 3.30 -75.33
N ARG A 328 -46.33 3.15 -74.38
CA ARG A 328 -46.76 1.99 -73.58
C ARG A 328 -45.87 1.54 -72.43
#